data_AF-A0A1V5UVD5-F1
#
_entry.id   AF-A0A1V5UVD5-F1
#
_cell.length_a   1.000
_cell.length_b   1.000
_cell.length_c   1.000
_cell.angle_alpha   90.00
_cell.angle_beta   90.00
_cell.angle_gamma   90.00
#
_symmetry.space_group_name_H-M   'P 1'
#
loop_
_entity.id
_entity.type
_entity.pdbx_description
1 polymer ?
#
loop_
_entity_poly.entity_id
_entity_poly.type
_entity_poly.pdbx_seq_one_letter_code
_entity_poly.pdbx_strand_id
1 'polypeptide(L)'
;MIMKDLEDFINAAEKSRKYPRSTAAAKRSALRLFGAELNDYEAQSLDSFEKNFEQIYQEVVNKNKANMSASSLITYKRRVSGLIKDYKNYGLDPTKMANWNRPLRKVSEKVSNSKRNEQEAHQGIELPKDANMARFELPLREGVKAIISVPSDMTKEEVGKIKKYVDFLESISSVSKNPDNHAQ
;
A
#
# COMPACT_ATOMS: atom_id res chain seq x y z
N MET A 1 -15.57 -24.00 3.55
CA MET A 1 -15.11 -23.06 2.49
C MET A 1 -14.50 -21.89 3.22
N ILE A 2 -13.29 -21.49 2.83
CA ILE A 2 -12.49 -20.59 3.65
C ILE A 2 -13.16 -19.24 3.91
N MET A 3 -13.94 -18.74 2.95
CA MET A 3 -14.68 -17.48 3.11
C MET A 3 -15.68 -17.52 4.26
N LYS A 4 -16.39 -18.64 4.42
CA LYS A 4 -17.32 -18.83 5.53
C LYS A 4 -16.57 -18.90 6.86
N ASP A 5 -15.45 -19.62 6.89
CA ASP A 5 -14.65 -19.77 8.10
C ASP A 5 -14.06 -18.43 8.57
N LEU A 6 -13.61 -17.60 7.62
CA LEU A 6 -13.15 -16.23 7.90
C LEU A 6 -14.29 -15.30 8.35
N GLU A 7 -15.49 -15.44 7.78
CA GLU A 7 -16.66 -14.68 8.20
C GLU A 7 -17.12 -15.06 9.62
N ASP A 8 -17.17 -16.36 9.92
CA ASP A 8 -17.48 -16.90 11.24
C ASP A 8 -16.46 -16.45 12.28
N PHE A 9 -15.18 -16.40 11.92
CA PHE A 9 -14.13 -15.83 12.76
C PHE A 9 -14.36 -14.34 13.05
N ILE A 10 -14.74 -13.52 12.05
CA ILE A 10 -15.08 -12.12 12.28
C ILE A 10 -16.27 -12.00 13.25
N ASN A 11 -17.29 -12.83 13.08
CA ASN A 11 -18.47 -12.86 13.94
C ASN A 11 -18.09 -13.22 15.39
N ALA A 12 -17.25 -14.23 15.58
CA ALA A 12 -16.74 -14.63 16.89
C ALA A 12 -15.89 -13.53 17.53
N ALA A 13 -15.00 -12.89 16.76
CA ALA A 13 -14.15 -11.80 17.23
C ALA A 13 -14.95 -10.54 17.61
N GLU A 14 -16.05 -10.24 16.90
CA GLU A 14 -16.95 -9.13 17.26
C GLU A 14 -17.72 -9.44 18.54
N LYS A 15 -18.32 -10.63 18.65
CA LYS A 15 -19.07 -11.06 19.85
C LYS A 15 -18.20 -11.07 21.11
N SER A 16 -16.94 -11.50 20.97
CA SER A 16 -15.96 -11.51 22.06
C SER A 16 -15.27 -10.15 22.30
N ARG A 17 -15.74 -9.07 21.65
CA ARG A 17 -15.23 -7.69 21.74
C ARG A 17 -13.74 -7.53 21.37
N LYS A 18 -13.17 -8.50 20.65
CA LYS A 18 -11.79 -8.41 20.11
C LYS A 18 -11.74 -7.47 18.90
N TYR A 19 -12.82 -7.43 18.13
CA TYR A 19 -13.04 -6.43 17.08
C TYR A 19 -14.13 -5.43 17.47
N PRO A 20 -13.86 -4.12 17.36
CA PRO A 20 -14.93 -3.12 17.33
C PRO A 20 -15.87 -3.39 16.15
N ARG A 21 -17.15 -3.08 16.32
CA ARG A 21 -18.19 -3.25 15.27
C ARG A 21 -17.80 -2.65 13.92
N SER A 22 -17.20 -1.45 13.92
CA SER A 22 -16.71 -0.79 12.70
C SER A 22 -15.58 -1.58 12.01
N THR A 23 -14.68 -2.19 12.79
CA THR A 23 -13.59 -3.01 12.26
C THR A 23 -14.12 -4.32 11.69
N ALA A 24 -15.06 -4.96 12.39
CA ALA A 24 -15.72 -6.18 11.91
C ALA A 24 -16.45 -5.92 10.59
N ALA A 25 -17.27 -4.87 10.51
CA ALA A 25 -17.95 -4.46 9.28
C ALA A 25 -16.96 -4.18 8.13
N ALA A 26 -15.90 -3.42 8.41
CA ALA A 26 -14.87 -3.11 7.42
C ALA A 26 -14.16 -4.36 6.87
N LYS A 27 -13.90 -5.36 7.73
CA LYS A 27 -13.32 -6.66 7.34
C LYS A 27 -14.31 -7.50 6.53
N ARG A 28 -15.59 -7.54 6.90
CA ARG A 28 -16.63 -8.23 6.11
C ARG A 28 -16.75 -7.67 4.70
N SER A 29 -16.82 -6.34 4.57
CA SER A 29 -16.88 -5.70 3.25
C SER A 29 -15.65 -6.03 2.41
N ALA A 30 -14.47 -6.08 3.03
CA ALA A 30 -13.24 -6.50 2.36
C ALA A 30 -13.29 -7.95 1.91
N LEU A 31 -13.74 -8.84 2.79
CA LEU A 31 -13.84 -10.26 2.51
C LEU A 31 -14.83 -10.53 1.38
N ARG A 32 -15.97 -9.83 1.35
CA ARG A 32 -16.95 -9.93 0.25
C ARG A 32 -16.38 -9.48 -1.09
N LEU A 33 -15.59 -8.40 -1.09
CA LEU A 33 -14.94 -7.90 -2.31
C LEU A 33 -13.97 -8.93 -2.90
N PHE A 34 -13.16 -9.56 -2.05
CA PHE A 34 -12.24 -10.62 -2.49
C PHE A 34 -13.00 -11.89 -2.85
N GLY A 35 -14.00 -12.28 -2.06
CA GLY A 35 -14.83 -13.47 -2.25
C GLY A 35 -15.47 -13.58 -3.63
N ALA A 36 -15.79 -12.45 -4.28
CA ALA A 36 -16.34 -12.41 -5.63
C ALA A 36 -15.34 -12.82 -6.73
N GLU A 37 -14.05 -12.82 -6.41
CA GLU A 37 -12.95 -13.05 -7.36
C GLU A 37 -12.25 -14.40 -7.15
N LEU A 38 -12.68 -15.20 -6.17
CA LEU A 38 -12.06 -16.50 -5.95
C LEU A 38 -12.53 -17.52 -6.98
N ASN A 39 -11.59 -18.35 -7.43
CA ASN A 39 -11.91 -19.60 -8.08
C ASN A 39 -12.19 -20.72 -7.07
N ASP A 40 -12.71 -21.85 -7.55
CA ASP A 40 -13.10 -22.98 -6.70
C ASP A 40 -11.92 -23.54 -5.87
N TYR A 41 -10.71 -23.53 -6.43
CA TYR A 41 -9.51 -24.02 -5.74
C TYR A 41 -9.08 -23.10 -4.59
N GLU A 42 -9.13 -21.79 -4.79
CA GLU A 42 -8.82 -20.79 -3.76
C GLU A 42 -9.86 -20.77 -2.63
N ALA A 43 -11.12 -21.05 -2.95
CA ALA A 43 -12.20 -21.05 -1.97
C ALA A 43 -12.18 -22.28 -1.03
N GLN A 44 -11.43 -23.32 -1.38
CA GLN A 44 -11.37 -24.57 -0.62
C GLN A 44 -10.49 -24.47 0.64
N SER A 45 -9.37 -23.77 0.58
CA SER A 45 -8.40 -23.77 1.69
C SER A 45 -7.77 -22.40 1.94
N LEU A 46 -7.36 -22.18 3.19
CA LEU A 46 -6.62 -20.97 3.58
C LEU A 46 -5.27 -20.86 2.87
N ASP A 47 -4.57 -21.99 2.71
CA ASP A 47 -3.24 -22.01 2.12
C ASP A 47 -3.30 -21.67 0.63
N SER A 48 -4.27 -22.21 -0.10
CA SER A 48 -4.53 -21.85 -1.50
C SER A 48 -4.85 -20.36 -1.65
N PHE A 49 -5.75 -19.85 -0.79
CA PHE A 49 -6.13 -18.44 -0.80
C PHE A 49 -4.96 -17.50 -0.50
N GLU A 50 -4.13 -17.84 0.48
CA GLU A 50 -2.97 -17.02 0.85
C GLU A 50 -1.87 -17.07 -0.21
N LYS A 51 -1.58 -18.25 -0.76
CA LYS A 51 -0.57 -18.43 -1.81
C LYS A 51 -0.88 -17.59 -3.05
N ASN A 52 -2.17 -17.50 -3.40
CA ASN A 52 -2.64 -16.74 -4.57
C ASN A 52 -3.11 -15.32 -4.21
N PHE A 53 -2.94 -14.87 -2.96
CA PHE A 53 -3.54 -13.63 -2.47
C PHE A 53 -3.18 -12.40 -3.30
N GLU A 54 -1.94 -12.30 -3.76
CA GLU A 54 -1.50 -11.17 -4.60
C GLU A 54 -2.15 -11.19 -5.98
N GLN A 55 -2.30 -12.38 -6.58
CA GLN A 55 -2.99 -12.53 -7.86
C GLN A 55 -4.47 -12.14 -7.73
N ILE A 56 -5.16 -12.68 -6.72
CA ILE A 56 -6.56 -12.34 -6.41
C ILE A 56 -6.70 -10.82 -6.22
N TYR A 57 -5.74 -10.19 -5.53
CA TYR A 57 -5.74 -8.73 -5.37
C TYR A 57 -5.63 -7.98 -6.71
N GLN A 58 -4.77 -8.44 -7.65
CA GLN A 58 -4.69 -7.83 -8.98
C GLN A 58 -6.00 -7.97 -9.75
N GLU A 59 -6.69 -9.10 -9.63
CA GLU A 59 -8.01 -9.31 -10.24
C GLU A 59 -9.06 -8.37 -9.65
N VAL A 60 -9.09 -8.23 -8.32
CA VAL A 60 -9.92 -7.25 -7.60
C VAL A 60 -9.64 -5.83 -8.10
N VAL A 61 -8.38 -5.43 -8.21
CA VAL A 61 -7.99 -4.10 -8.71
C VAL A 61 -8.47 -3.90 -10.15
N ASN A 62 -8.23 -4.88 -11.02
CA ASN A 62 -8.59 -4.77 -12.44
C ASN A 62 -10.09 -4.60 -12.66
N LYS A 63 -10.93 -5.27 -11.87
CA LYS A 63 -12.39 -5.15 -11.96
C LYS A 63 -12.95 -3.90 -11.28
N ASN A 64 -12.26 -3.35 -10.28
CA ASN A 64 -12.79 -2.25 -9.46
C ASN A 64 -12.09 -0.89 -9.67
N LYS A 65 -11.01 -0.82 -10.47
CA LYS A 65 -10.26 0.42 -10.74
C LYS A 65 -11.07 1.56 -11.33
N ALA A 66 -12.20 1.27 -11.98
CA ALA A 66 -13.11 2.30 -12.51
C ALA A 66 -14.00 2.94 -11.42
N ASN A 67 -14.31 2.19 -10.36
CA ASN A 67 -15.29 2.57 -9.35
C ASN A 67 -14.66 2.94 -8.00
N MET A 68 -13.38 2.60 -7.79
CA MET A 68 -12.72 2.71 -6.50
C MET A 68 -11.34 3.34 -6.66
N SER A 69 -10.97 4.19 -5.70
CA SER A 69 -9.63 4.75 -5.64
C SER A 69 -8.60 3.67 -5.29
N ALA A 70 -7.38 3.81 -5.81
CA ALA A 70 -6.25 2.93 -5.49
C ALA A 70 -6.02 2.82 -3.97
N SER A 71 -6.14 3.94 -3.24
CA SER A 71 -6.03 3.98 -1.78
C SER A 71 -7.08 3.10 -1.07
N SER A 72 -8.31 3.07 -1.59
CA SER A 72 -9.37 2.21 -1.07
C SER A 72 -9.03 0.74 -1.29
N LEU A 73 -8.57 0.37 -2.49
CA LEU A 73 -8.19 -1.00 -2.84
C LEU A 73 -7.03 -1.50 -1.97
N ILE A 74 -6.00 -0.68 -1.75
CA ILE A 74 -4.90 -0.98 -0.83
C ILE A 74 -5.42 -1.17 0.61
N THR A 75 -6.38 -0.35 1.02
CA THR A 75 -7.02 -0.49 2.34
C THR A 75 -7.74 -1.83 2.46
N TYR A 76 -8.45 -2.27 1.42
CA TYR A 76 -9.09 -3.59 1.38
C TYR A 76 -8.06 -4.72 1.45
N LYS A 77 -6.97 -4.65 0.67
CA LYS A 77 -5.85 -5.59 0.76
C LYS A 77 -5.32 -5.72 2.18
N ARG A 78 -5.02 -4.61 2.85
CA ARG A 78 -4.51 -4.59 4.24
C ARG A 78 -5.49 -5.20 5.23
N ARG A 79 -6.81 -5.02 5.02
CA ARG A 79 -7.85 -5.59 5.89
C ARG A 79 -7.91 -7.10 5.77
N VAL A 80 -7.86 -7.63 4.55
CA VAL A 80 -7.90 -9.09 4.30
C VAL A 80 -6.59 -9.74 4.74
N SER A 81 -5.42 -9.18 4.41
CA SER A 81 -4.14 -9.75 4.86
C SER A 81 -4.02 -9.76 6.39
N GLY A 82 -4.46 -8.69 7.06
CA GLY A 82 -4.53 -8.64 8.50
C GLY A 82 -5.55 -9.64 9.08
N LEU A 83 -6.66 -9.89 8.39
CA LEU A 83 -7.65 -10.89 8.79
C LEU A 83 -7.08 -12.32 8.68
N ILE A 84 -6.41 -12.66 7.58
CA ILE A 84 -5.73 -13.95 7.39
C ILE A 84 -4.74 -14.18 8.53
N LYS A 85 -3.91 -13.17 8.83
CA LYS A 85 -2.93 -13.25 9.91
C LYS A 85 -3.62 -13.44 11.28
N ASP A 86 -4.67 -12.70 11.57
CA ASP A 86 -5.41 -12.85 12.82
C ASP A 86 -6.05 -14.24 12.92
N TYR A 87 -6.64 -14.75 11.83
CA TYR A 87 -7.26 -16.07 11.77
C TYR A 87 -6.25 -17.19 12.01
N LYS A 88 -5.05 -17.12 11.40
CA LYS A 88 -3.99 -18.11 11.66
C LYS A 88 -3.55 -18.15 13.12
N ASN A 89 -3.51 -16.99 13.76
CA ASN A 89 -3.04 -16.88 15.13
C ASN A 89 -4.12 -17.25 16.15
N TYR A 90 -5.38 -16.92 15.88
CA TYR A 90 -6.45 -16.96 16.89
C TYR A 90 -7.72 -17.71 16.44
N GLY A 91 -7.88 -17.99 15.16
CA GLY A 91 -9.11 -18.58 14.60
C GLY A 91 -9.12 -20.10 14.59
N LEU A 92 -7.95 -20.74 14.56
CA LEU A 92 -7.83 -22.20 14.57
C LEU A 92 -8.00 -22.82 15.97
N ASP A 93 -7.78 -22.03 17.02
CA ASP A 93 -7.84 -22.49 18.42
C ASP A 93 -8.71 -21.54 19.26
N PRO A 94 -9.85 -22.01 19.79
CA PRO A 94 -10.74 -21.21 20.65
C PRO A 94 -10.03 -20.63 21.88
N THR A 95 -9.03 -21.32 22.42
CA THR A 95 -8.27 -20.87 23.60
C THR A 95 -7.44 -19.63 23.27
N LYS A 96 -6.83 -19.61 22.08
CA LYS A 96 -6.07 -18.45 21.60
C LYS A 96 -6.97 -17.24 21.36
N MET A 97 -8.18 -17.46 20.83
CA MET A 97 -9.18 -16.40 20.69
C MET A 97 -9.54 -15.79 22.05
N ALA A 98 -9.80 -16.61 23.08
CA ALA A 98 -10.14 -16.13 24.42
C ALA A 98 -9.00 -15.24 24.98
N ASN A 99 -7.76 -15.71 24.86
CA ASN A 99 -6.55 -15.04 25.35
C ASN A 99 -6.04 -13.92 24.44
N TRP A 100 -6.73 -13.62 23.33
CA TRP A 100 -6.31 -12.57 22.42
C TRP A 100 -6.41 -11.19 23.08
N ASN A 101 -5.27 -10.65 23.52
CA ASN A 101 -5.20 -9.31 24.08
C ASN A 101 -4.82 -8.31 22.98
N ARG A 102 -5.83 -7.84 22.23
CA ARG A 102 -5.59 -6.86 21.16
C ARG A 102 -5.30 -5.49 21.79
N PRO A 103 -4.13 -4.88 21.51
CA PRO A 103 -3.81 -3.57 22.05
C PRO A 103 -4.83 -2.55 21.55
N LEU A 104 -5.53 -1.90 22.51
CA LEU A 104 -6.39 -0.76 22.23
C LEU A 104 -5.52 0.38 21.74
N ARG A 105 -5.57 0.67 20.44
CA ARG A 105 -4.92 1.87 19.92
C ARG A 105 -5.71 3.07 20.45
N LYS A 106 -5.06 3.90 21.28
CA LYS A 106 -5.59 5.22 21.62
C LYS A 106 -5.72 5.99 20.32
N VAL A 107 -6.95 6.39 20.01
CA VAL A 107 -7.18 7.34 18.92
C VAL A 107 -6.57 8.64 19.41
N SER A 108 -5.44 9.05 18.85
CA SER A 108 -4.97 10.42 19.05
C SER A 108 -6.08 11.33 18.53
N GLU A 109 -6.60 12.23 19.38
CA GLU A 109 -7.54 13.24 18.94
C GLU A 109 -6.96 13.94 17.72
N LYS A 110 -7.65 13.82 16.59
CA LYS A 110 -7.32 14.62 15.41
C LYS A 110 -7.57 16.07 15.81
N VAL A 111 -6.48 16.81 16.01
CA VAL A 111 -6.55 18.28 16.06
C VAL A 111 -7.20 18.71 14.74
N SER A 112 -8.44 19.16 14.84
CA SER A 112 -9.23 19.72 13.76
C SER A 112 -8.60 21.04 13.34
N ASN A 113 -7.59 21.00 12.47
CA ASN A 113 -7.13 22.21 11.78
C ASN A 113 -7.98 22.38 10.52
N SER A 114 -9.15 22.99 10.71
CA SER A 114 -10.01 23.47 9.63
C SER A 114 -9.35 24.66 8.95
N LYS A 115 -8.44 24.40 8.00
CA LYS A 115 -8.14 25.34 6.92
C LYS A 115 -8.26 24.61 5.59
N ARG A 116 -9.31 24.99 4.87
CA ARG A 116 -9.56 24.67 3.48
C ARG A 116 -8.41 25.25 2.66
N ASN A 117 -7.52 24.39 2.18
CA ASN A 117 -6.68 24.67 1.02
C ASN A 117 -6.92 23.54 0.03
N GLU A 118 -7.58 23.88 -1.07
CA GLU A 118 -7.64 23.06 -2.28
C GLU A 118 -6.22 23.04 -2.88
N GLN A 119 -5.40 22.10 -2.44
CA GLN A 119 -4.15 21.73 -3.11
C GLN A 119 -4.03 20.19 -3.09
N GLU A 120 -4.12 19.65 -4.29
CA GLU A 120 -3.89 18.29 -4.77
C GLU A 120 -3.13 17.36 -3.80
N ALA A 121 -3.87 16.44 -3.18
CA ALA A 121 -3.33 15.35 -2.38
C ALA A 121 -2.80 14.22 -3.28
N HIS A 122 -1.61 14.39 -3.85
CA HIS A 122 -0.78 13.26 -4.25
C HIS A 122 -0.18 12.60 -3.00
N GLN A 123 -0.96 11.72 -2.34
CA GLN A 123 -0.42 10.83 -1.32
C GLN A 123 0.11 9.56 -1.99
N GLY A 124 1.43 9.49 -2.04
CA GLY A 124 2.22 8.36 -2.49
C GLY A 124 1.90 7.09 -1.73
N ILE A 125 1.98 6.00 -2.47
CA ILE A 125 1.94 4.63 -2.00
C ILE A 125 3.22 4.40 -1.18
N GLU A 126 3.08 4.18 0.13
CA GLU A 126 4.17 3.61 0.95
C GLU A 126 3.85 2.16 1.34
N LEU A 127 4.48 1.26 0.58
CA LEU A 127 5.12 0.02 1.05
C LEU A 127 6.56 0.10 0.52
N PRO A 128 7.60 -0.49 1.14
CA PRO A 128 7.74 -1.14 2.45
C PRO A 128 8.49 -0.23 3.44
N LYS A 129 8.88 -0.73 4.62
CA LYS A 129 9.81 -0.03 5.53
C LYS A 129 11.18 0.09 4.84
N ASP A 130 11.35 1.10 4.01
CA ASP A 130 12.64 1.38 3.44
C ASP A 130 13.54 2.00 4.50
N ALA A 131 14.82 1.63 4.41
CA ALA A 131 15.93 2.27 5.07
C ALA A 131 15.75 3.80 5.03
N ASN A 132 16.29 4.47 6.03
CA ASN A 132 16.31 5.91 6.19
C ASN A 132 16.77 6.58 4.86
N MET A 133 15.81 7.00 4.02
CA MET A 133 16.04 7.55 2.68
C MET A 133 15.40 8.92 2.61
N ALA A 134 16.18 9.94 2.27
CA ALA A 134 15.73 11.29 2.00
C ALA A 134 15.24 11.42 0.55
N ARG A 135 14.15 12.17 0.35
CA ARG A 135 13.55 12.41 -0.97
C ARG A 135 13.53 13.90 -1.28
N PHE A 136 14.00 14.26 -2.48
CA PHE A 136 14.03 15.61 -2.99
C PHE A 136 13.24 15.68 -4.30
N GLU A 137 12.36 16.67 -4.42
CA GLU A 137 11.64 16.95 -5.66
C GLU A 137 12.23 18.19 -6.33
N LEU A 138 12.66 18.04 -7.58
CA LEU A 138 13.24 19.10 -8.39
C LEU A 138 12.32 19.39 -9.58
N PRO A 139 11.59 20.51 -9.60
CA PRO A 139 10.81 20.90 -10.76
C PRO A 139 11.75 21.27 -11.91
N LEU A 140 11.56 20.65 -13.08
CA LEU A 140 12.39 20.90 -14.27
C LEU A 140 11.70 21.81 -15.29
N ARG A 141 10.40 21.59 -15.53
CA ARG A 141 9.53 22.38 -16.43
C ARG A 141 8.09 22.29 -15.94
N GLU A 142 7.18 23.05 -16.54
CA GLU A 142 5.75 22.95 -16.23
C GLU A 142 5.25 21.51 -16.37
N GLY A 143 4.69 20.97 -15.29
CA GLY A 143 4.21 19.58 -15.23
C GLY A 143 5.29 18.49 -15.17
N VAL A 144 6.58 18.83 -15.26
CA VAL A 144 7.68 17.86 -15.27
C VAL A 144 8.59 18.06 -14.06
N LYS A 145 8.66 17.06 -13.18
CA LYS A 145 9.53 17.04 -12.01
C LYS A 145 10.43 15.82 -12.00
N ALA A 146 11.68 16.01 -11.58
CA ALA A 146 12.58 14.93 -11.21
C ALA A 146 12.41 14.63 -9.71
N ILE A 147 12.40 13.34 -9.35
CA ILE A 147 12.37 12.90 -7.96
C ILE A 147 13.67 12.15 -7.71
N ILE A 148 14.42 12.61 -6.73
CA ILE A 148 15.70 12.02 -6.32
C ILE A 148 15.48 11.41 -4.94
N SER A 149 15.67 10.09 -4.83
CA SER A 149 15.60 9.36 -3.56
C SER A 149 16.99 8.86 -3.22
N VAL A 150 17.48 9.20 -2.03
CA VAL A 150 18.85 8.96 -1.60
C VAL A 150 18.91 8.51 -0.14
N PRO A 151 19.88 7.68 0.27
CA PRO A 151 20.03 7.30 1.68
C PRO A 151 20.36 8.51 2.56
N SER A 152 19.79 8.54 3.77
CA SER A 152 20.00 9.59 4.77
C SER A 152 21.42 9.62 5.34
N ASP A 153 22.16 8.52 5.21
CA ASP A 153 23.53 8.30 5.69
C ASP A 153 24.59 8.34 4.57
N MET A 154 24.34 9.13 3.52
CA MET A 154 25.23 9.23 2.36
C MET A 154 26.64 9.70 2.70
N THR A 155 27.63 9.00 2.14
CA THR A 155 29.06 9.32 2.29
C THR A 155 29.55 10.31 1.23
N LYS A 156 30.69 10.98 1.49
CA LYS A 156 31.31 11.92 0.52
C LYS A 156 31.69 11.24 -0.80
N GLU A 157 32.05 9.96 -0.77
CA GLU A 157 32.40 9.20 -1.97
C GLU A 157 31.18 8.97 -2.88
N GLU A 158 30.02 8.67 -2.28
CA GLU A 158 28.75 8.48 -3.00
C GLU A 158 28.24 9.79 -3.59
N VAL A 159 28.37 10.91 -2.85
CA VAL A 159 28.13 12.25 -3.40
C VAL A 159 29.02 12.51 -4.62
N GLY A 160 30.29 12.10 -4.57
CA GLY A 160 31.21 12.21 -5.70
C GLY A 160 30.76 11.41 -6.93
N LYS A 161 30.15 10.24 -6.73
CA LYS A 161 29.58 9.43 -7.84
C LYS A 161 28.36 10.13 -8.46
N ILE A 162 27.48 10.69 -7.63
CA ILE A 162 26.32 11.47 -8.11
C ILE A 162 26.79 12.67 -8.92
N LYS A 163 27.82 13.38 -8.46
CA LYS A 163 28.39 14.52 -9.20
C LYS A 163 28.88 14.12 -10.59
N LYS A 164 29.66 13.04 -10.69
CA LYS A 164 30.12 12.51 -11.99
C LYS A 164 28.96 12.14 -12.91
N TYR A 165 27.87 11.63 -12.35
CA TYR A 165 26.67 11.31 -13.12
C TYR A 165 25.97 12.58 -13.65
N VAL A 166 25.89 13.63 -12.84
CA VAL A 166 25.36 14.94 -13.28
C VAL A 166 26.25 15.55 -14.37
N ASP A 167 27.57 15.53 -14.18
CA ASP A 167 28.53 16.03 -15.18
C ASP A 167 28.40 15.26 -16.52
N PHE A 168 28.12 13.95 -16.45
CA PHE A 168 27.83 13.13 -17.63
C PHE A 168 26.51 13.50 -18.31
N LEU A 169 25.44 13.76 -17.56
CA LEU A 169 24.18 14.23 -18.13
C LEU A 169 24.33 15.58 -18.81
N GLU A 170 25.16 16.46 -18.24
CA GLU A 170 25.48 17.77 -18.83
C GLU A 170 26.22 17.62 -20.17
N SER A 171 27.17 16.69 -20.27
CA SER A 171 27.91 16.43 -21.51
C SER A 171 27.04 15.87 -22.64
N ILE A 172 26.00 15.09 -22.33
CA ILE A 172 25.06 14.61 -23.35
C ILE A 172 24.05 15.70 -23.73
N SER A 173 23.60 16.51 -22.77
CA SER A 173 22.60 17.56 -23.03
C SER A 173 23.13 18.67 -23.97
N SER A 174 24.44 18.89 -23.98
CA SER A 174 25.12 19.86 -24.83
C SER A 174 25.35 19.37 -26.27
N VAL A 175 25.27 18.06 -26.54
CA VAL A 175 25.41 17.49 -27.90
C VAL A 175 24.17 17.69 -28.77
N SER A 176 22.99 17.93 -28.18
CA SER A 176 21.72 18.04 -28.93
C SER A 176 21.41 19.45 -29.47
N LYS A 177 22.30 20.44 -29.33
CA LYS A 177 22.06 21.83 -29.75
C LYS A 177 22.84 22.30 -30.99
N ASN A 178 23.39 21.40 -31.82
CA ASN A 178 23.85 21.74 -33.16
C ASN A 178 23.26 20.78 -34.21
N PRO A 179 22.47 21.31 -35.14
CA PRO A 179 22.79 21.12 -36.54
C PRO A 179 23.20 22.48 -37.13
N ASP A 180 24.32 22.43 -37.83
CA ASP A 180 25.03 23.55 -38.44
C ASP A 180 24.18 24.38 -39.42
N ASN A 181 24.52 25.67 -39.47
CA ASN A 181 24.30 26.59 -40.58
C ASN A 181 24.79 26.01 -41.93
N HIS A 182 24.05 26.24 -43.02
CA HIS A 182 24.50 26.91 -44.27
C HIS A 182 23.78 26.42 -45.55
N ALA A 183 23.62 27.37 -46.48
CA ALA A 183 23.26 27.26 -47.91
C ALA A 183 21.76 27.02 -48.19
N GLN A 184 21.02 27.85 -48.93
CA GLN A 184 21.31 28.91 -49.90
C GLN A 184 20.18 29.95 -49.88
#